data_AF-A0A2H0SGU1-F1
#
_entry.id   AF-A0A2H0SGU1-F1
#
_cell.length_a   1.000
_cell.length_b   1.000
_cell.length_c   1.000
_cell.angle_alpha   90.00
_cell.angle_beta   90.00
_cell.angle_gamma   90.00
#
_symmetry.space_group_name_H-M   'P 1'
#
loop_
_entity.id
_entity.type
_entity.pdbx_description
1 polymer ?
#
loop_
_entity_poly.entity_id
_entity_poly.type
_entity_poly.pdbx_seq_one_letter_code
_entity_poly.pdbx_strand_id
1 'polypeptide(L)'
;MISIYAIFQKAFWIIFYIVEKALFDLTVENRSGLNLAEMKGPYIVASNHKRRIDPFVIGLAFPLTNKIYPIRFMTADGFLKIPILAQYIRLMGGFPTYYKQGIDKSLELPLKILNEGVSVGYFPEGSMNKSDVLKEAKRGVAVLAFKSKAPILPVAIKYSG
;
A
#
# COMPACT_ATOMS: atom_id res chain seq x y z
N MET A 1 2.40 18.93 13.25
CA MET A 1 1.37 18.53 14.23
C MET A 1 0.88 17.13 13.84
N ILE A 2 1.08 16.13 14.71
CA ILE A 2 0.50 14.80 14.48
C ILE A 2 -1.01 14.97 14.62
N SER A 3 -1.73 14.94 13.50
CA SER A 3 -3.20 15.06 13.51
C SER A 3 -3.76 13.99 14.45
N ILE A 4 -4.79 14.32 15.23
CA ILE A 4 -5.52 13.34 16.07
C ILE A 4 -5.91 12.09 15.27
N TYR A 5 -6.14 12.28 13.97
CA TYR A 5 -6.36 11.23 12.99
C TYR A 5 -5.22 10.21 12.89
N ALA A 6 -3.96 10.64 12.98
CA ALA A 6 -2.79 9.76 12.94
C ALA A 6 -2.69 8.89 14.21
N ILE A 7 -3.12 9.40 15.37
CA ILE A 7 -3.19 8.62 16.62
C ILE A 7 -4.26 7.54 16.49
N PHE A 8 -5.47 7.91 16.08
CA PHE A 8 -6.55 6.95 15.84
C PHE A 8 -6.20 5.93 14.77
N GLN A 9 -5.58 6.36 13.68
CA GLN A 9 -5.09 5.49 12.63
C GLN A 9 -4.05 4.50 13.15
N LYS A 10 -3.10 4.94 13.98
CA LYS A 10 -2.08 4.05 14.55
C LYS A 10 -2.69 3.03 15.51
N ALA A 11 -3.61 3.45 16.38
CA ALA A 11 -4.31 2.54 17.29
C ALA A 11 -5.16 1.52 16.51
N PHE A 12 -5.89 1.98 15.50
CA PHE A 12 -6.70 1.12 14.63
C PHE A 12 -5.82 0.13 13.86
N TRP A 13 -4.67 0.57 13.34
CA TRP A 13 -3.68 -0.29 12.69
C TRP A 13 -3.12 -1.37 13.62
N ILE A 14 -2.86 -1.07 14.89
CA ILE A 14 -2.36 -2.07 15.85
C ILE A 14 -3.42 -3.15 16.08
N ILE A 15 -4.66 -2.75 16.37
CA ILE A 15 -5.77 -3.69 16.58
C ILE A 15 -5.96 -4.56 15.33
N PHE A 16 -6.00 -3.92 14.17
CA PHE A 16 -6.20 -4.59 12.90
C PHE A 16 -5.06 -5.55 12.57
N TYR A 17 -3.81 -5.15 12.77
CA TYR A 17 -2.66 -6.03 12.59
C TYR A 17 -2.73 -7.29 13.46
N ILE A 18 -3.16 -7.16 14.71
CA ILE A 18 -3.34 -8.32 15.61
C ILE A 18 -4.43 -9.25 15.07
N VAL A 19 -5.58 -8.70 14.69
CA VAL A 19 -6.70 -9.48 14.14
C VAL A 19 -6.29 -10.16 12.85
N GLU A 20 -5.68 -9.44 11.92
CA GLU A 20 -5.27 -10.00 10.65
C GLU A 20 -4.18 -11.05 10.79
N LYS A 21 -3.18 -10.84 11.64
CA LYS A 21 -2.16 -11.86 11.88
C LYS A 21 -2.76 -13.13 12.51
N ALA A 22 -3.86 -13.02 13.24
CA ALA A 22 -4.59 -14.17 13.76
C ALA A 22 -5.46 -14.86 12.70
N LEU A 23 -5.95 -14.12 11.70
CA LEU A 23 -6.83 -14.64 10.64
C LEU A 23 -6.06 -15.16 9.41
N PHE A 24 -4.88 -14.64 9.13
CA PHE A 24 -4.07 -14.98 7.97
C PHE A 24 -2.84 -15.79 8.37
N ASP A 25 -2.73 -16.99 7.82
CA ASP A 25 -1.48 -17.75 7.82
C ASP A 25 -0.51 -17.12 6.81
N LEU A 26 0.18 -16.06 7.25
CA LEU A 26 1.11 -15.30 6.43
C LEU A 26 2.54 -15.79 6.61
N THR A 27 3.09 -16.38 5.56
CA THR A 27 4.53 -16.62 5.45
C THR A 27 5.19 -15.51 4.64
N VAL A 28 6.24 -14.89 5.20
CA VAL A 28 7.02 -13.85 4.53
C VAL A 28 8.40 -14.40 4.18
N GLU A 29 8.63 -14.67 2.90
CA GLU A 29 9.89 -15.20 2.39
C GLU A 29 10.86 -14.09 1.96
N ASN A 30 12.15 -14.44 1.82
CA ASN A 30 13.21 -13.55 1.32
C ASN A 30 13.40 -12.22 2.06
N ARG A 31 12.85 -12.12 3.28
CA ARG A 31 12.98 -10.93 4.12
C ARG A 31 14.38 -10.75 4.71
N SER A 32 15.16 -11.82 4.79
CA SER A 32 16.55 -11.81 5.26
C SER A 32 17.48 -10.96 4.38
N GLY A 33 17.15 -10.77 3.10
CA GLY A 33 17.87 -9.85 2.21
C GLY A 33 17.61 -8.37 2.49
N LEU A 34 16.68 -8.04 3.39
CA LEU A 34 16.34 -6.66 3.76
C LEU A 34 16.93 -6.32 5.13
N ASN A 35 17.66 -5.20 5.21
CA ASN A 35 18.00 -4.60 6.51
C ASN A 35 16.80 -3.82 7.06
N LEU A 36 15.89 -4.54 7.71
CA LEU A 36 14.65 -3.99 8.23
C LEU A 36 14.84 -2.85 9.23
N ALA A 37 15.96 -2.84 9.97
CA ALA A 37 16.25 -1.80 10.96
C ALA A 37 16.61 -0.47 10.30
N GLU A 38 17.20 -0.51 9.11
CA GLU A 38 17.58 0.66 8.31
C GLU A 38 16.47 1.12 7.37
N MET A 39 15.50 0.26 7.06
CA MET A 39 14.36 0.63 6.24
C MET A 39 13.56 1.78 6.88
N LYS A 40 13.59 2.94 6.23
CA LYS A 40 12.84 4.14 6.59
C LYS A 40 12.17 4.69 5.34
N GLY A 41 10.87 4.96 5.42
CA GLY A 41 10.10 5.52 4.30
C GLY A 41 10.64 6.87 3.82
N PRO A 42 10.23 7.30 2.60
CA PRO A 42 9.20 6.69 1.77
C PRO A 42 9.71 5.57 0.84
N TYR A 43 8.91 4.52 0.66
CA TYR A 43 9.07 3.52 -0.40
C TYR A 43 7.87 3.51 -1.34
N ILE A 44 8.10 3.12 -2.59
CA ILE A 44 7.03 2.68 -3.50
C ILE A 44 6.97 1.16 -3.41
N VAL A 45 6.03 0.64 -2.61
CA VAL A 45 5.82 -0.79 -2.43
C VAL A 45 5.02 -1.32 -3.63
N ALA A 46 5.72 -1.90 -4.60
CA ALA A 46 5.15 -2.33 -5.87
C ALA A 46 4.85 -3.83 -5.84
N SER A 47 3.57 -4.20 -5.99
CA SER A 47 3.11 -5.60 -5.91
C SER A 47 2.18 -5.99 -7.05
N ASN A 48 2.15 -7.28 -7.39
CA ASN A 48 1.04 -7.85 -8.13
C ASN A 48 -0.28 -7.74 -7.33
N HIS A 49 -1.43 -7.79 -8.01
CA HIS A 49 -2.74 -7.61 -7.37
C HIS A 49 -3.68 -8.79 -7.62
N LYS A 50 -3.75 -9.74 -6.68
CA LYS A 50 -4.58 -10.94 -6.74
C LYS A 50 -5.98 -10.75 -6.13
N ARG A 51 -6.08 -10.06 -4.99
CA ARG A 51 -7.33 -9.92 -4.20
C ARG A 51 -7.48 -8.51 -3.64
N ARG A 52 -8.71 -8.12 -3.32
CA ARG A 52 -8.99 -6.81 -2.67
C ARG A 52 -8.32 -6.65 -1.30
N ILE A 53 -7.95 -7.77 -0.67
CA ILE A 53 -7.30 -7.80 0.64
C ILE A 53 -5.78 -7.60 0.58
N ASP A 54 -5.19 -7.63 -0.62
CA ASP A 54 -3.73 -7.48 -0.82
C ASP A 54 -3.10 -6.26 -0.14
N PRO A 55 -3.71 -5.05 -0.15
CA PRO A 55 -3.18 -3.90 0.58
C PRO A 55 -2.91 -4.21 2.05
N PHE A 56 -3.82 -4.96 2.66
CA PHE A 56 -3.72 -5.31 4.07
C PHE A 56 -2.67 -6.39 4.30
N VAL A 57 -2.64 -7.42 3.45
CA VAL A 57 -1.60 -8.47 3.49
C VAL A 57 -0.19 -7.88 3.40
N ILE A 58 0.04 -6.91 2.50
CA ILE A 58 1.32 -6.18 2.40
C ILE A 58 1.60 -5.41 3.70
N GLY A 59 0.56 -4.81 4.27
CA GLY A 59 0.62 -4.13 5.57
C GLY A 59 1.03 -5.03 6.74
N LEU A 60 0.97 -6.36 6.61
CA LEU A 60 1.40 -7.31 7.63
C LEU A 60 2.82 -7.86 7.42
N ALA A 61 3.41 -7.63 6.25
CA ALA A 61 4.69 -8.22 5.88
C ALA A 61 5.88 -7.70 6.73
N PHE A 62 5.73 -6.52 7.35
CA PHE A 62 6.74 -5.90 8.20
C PHE A 62 6.30 -5.87 9.68
N PRO A 63 7.23 -5.78 10.65
CA PRO A 63 6.88 -5.57 12.04
C PRO A 63 6.21 -4.22 12.21
N LEU A 64 5.17 -4.12 13.03
CA LEU A 64 4.46 -2.86 13.32
C LEU A 64 5.37 -1.69 13.72
N THR A 65 6.56 -1.96 14.27
CA THR A 65 7.55 -0.97 14.71
C THR A 65 8.45 -0.47 13.58
N ASN A 66 8.35 -1.02 12.36
CA ASN A 66 9.20 -0.66 11.24
C ASN A 66 8.91 0.77 10.75
N LYS A 67 9.96 1.50 10.35
CA LYS A 67 9.87 2.89 9.91
C LYS A 67 9.44 3.05 8.44
N ILE A 68 9.11 1.96 7.75
CA ILE A 68 8.42 1.99 6.46
C ILE A 68 6.97 2.46 6.59
N TYR A 69 6.35 2.25 7.76
CA TYR A 69 4.98 2.68 8.02
C TYR A 69 4.89 4.19 8.26
N PRO A 70 3.74 4.82 7.92
CA PRO A 70 2.57 4.20 7.31
C PRO A 70 2.78 3.87 5.81
N ILE A 71 2.13 2.81 5.34
CA ILE A 71 2.01 2.50 3.90
C ILE A 71 0.58 2.83 3.49
N ARG A 72 0.43 3.71 2.51
CA ARG A 72 -0.88 4.16 2.03
C ARG A 72 -1.19 3.54 0.67
N PHE A 73 -2.44 3.13 0.46
CA PHE A 73 -2.85 2.43 -0.76
C PHE A 73 -3.91 3.18 -1.53
N MET A 74 -3.81 3.10 -2.86
CA MET A 74 -4.85 3.58 -3.75
C MET A 74 -6.12 2.75 -3.63
N THR A 75 -7.27 3.40 -3.60
CA THR A 75 -8.60 2.78 -3.65
C THR A 75 -9.47 3.45 -4.71
N ALA A 76 -10.39 2.70 -5.32
CA ALA A 76 -11.34 3.28 -6.26
C ALA A 76 -12.23 4.31 -5.56
N ASP A 77 -12.43 5.46 -6.20
CA ASP A 77 -13.24 6.57 -5.70
C ASP A 77 -14.68 6.14 -5.33
N GLY A 78 -15.24 5.16 -6.04
CA GLY A 78 -16.55 4.58 -5.75
C GLY A 78 -16.69 4.06 -4.31
N PHE A 79 -15.64 3.47 -3.73
CA PHE A 79 -15.70 2.99 -2.33
C PHE A 79 -15.75 4.14 -1.32
N LEU A 80 -15.25 5.31 -1.69
CA LEU A 80 -15.26 6.49 -0.84
C LEU A 80 -16.59 7.26 -0.88
N LYS A 81 -17.55 6.83 -1.72
CA LYS A 81 -18.91 7.39 -1.77
C LYS A 81 -19.82 6.82 -0.68
N ILE A 82 -19.46 5.68 -0.09
CA ILE A 82 -20.21 5.03 0.99
C ILE A 82 -19.63 5.55 2.32
N PRO A 83 -20.34 6.37 3.12
CA PRO A 83 -19.73 7.11 4.23
C PRO A 83 -18.97 6.25 5.24
N ILE A 84 -19.59 5.15 5.69
CA ILE A 84 -18.98 4.24 6.68
C ILE A 84 -17.74 3.56 6.09
N LEU A 85 -17.84 3.05 4.86
CA LEU A 85 -16.72 2.41 4.17
C LEU A 85 -15.60 3.41 3.86
N ALA A 86 -15.94 4.65 3.53
CA ALA A 86 -14.98 5.72 3.26
C ALA A 86 -14.16 6.05 4.51
N GLN A 87 -14.80 6.15 5.67
CA GLN A 87 -14.11 6.36 6.94
C GLN A 87 -13.17 5.19 7.25
N TYR A 88 -13.66 3.96 7.12
CA TYR A 88 -12.84 2.76 7.31
C TYR A 88 -11.61 2.74 6.39
N ILE A 89 -11.80 2.94 5.08
CA ILE A 89 -10.70 2.93 4.10
C ILE A 89 -9.67 4.03 4.42
N ARG A 90 -10.13 5.23 4.76
CA ARG A 90 -9.21 6.34 5.09
C ARG A 90 -8.44 6.04 6.37
N LEU A 91 -9.06 5.40 7.38
CA LEU A 91 -8.38 5.00 8.62
C LEU A 91 -7.31 3.95 8.34
N MET A 92 -7.58 3.04 7.39
CA MET A 92 -6.62 2.06 6.90
C MET A 92 -5.53 2.64 5.98
N GLY A 93 -5.48 3.95 5.80
CA GLY A 93 -4.46 4.62 4.99
C GLY A 93 -4.81 4.72 3.51
N GLY A 94 -6.01 4.27 3.12
CA GLY A 94 -6.52 4.35 1.76
C GLY A 94 -6.73 5.78 1.28
N PHE A 95 -6.53 6.00 -0.01
CA PHE A 95 -6.75 7.28 -0.68
C PHE A 95 -7.30 7.08 -2.09
N PRO A 96 -8.08 8.04 -2.65
CA PRO A 96 -8.70 7.87 -3.96
C PRO A 96 -7.65 7.75 -5.07
N THR A 97 -7.93 6.88 -6.03
CA THR A 97 -7.33 6.94 -7.36
C THR A 97 -8.32 7.52 -8.36
N TYR A 98 -7.82 8.38 -9.26
CA TYR A 98 -8.61 8.97 -10.34
C TYR A 98 -8.43 8.14 -11.62
N TYR A 99 -8.99 6.94 -11.61
CA TYR A 99 -8.93 6.03 -12.76
C TYR A 99 -9.56 6.68 -14.00
N LYS A 100 -8.94 6.49 -15.17
CA LYS A 100 -9.33 7.06 -16.48
C LYS A 100 -9.20 8.58 -16.65
N GLN A 101 -8.66 9.32 -15.67
CA GLN A 101 -8.47 10.77 -15.79
C GLN A 101 -7.06 11.18 -16.25
N GLY A 102 -6.32 10.24 -16.85
CA GLY A 102 -4.93 10.44 -17.28
C GLY A 102 -3.90 10.11 -16.20
N ILE A 103 -2.66 9.87 -16.63
CA ILE A 103 -1.58 9.45 -15.73
C ILE A 103 -1.24 10.55 -14.72
N ASP A 104 -1.13 11.82 -15.14
CA ASP A 104 -0.73 12.91 -14.27
C ASP A 104 -1.68 13.08 -13.08
N LYS A 105 -2.99 13.07 -13.34
CA LYS A 105 -4.00 13.18 -12.28
C LYS A 105 -4.04 11.94 -11.38
N SER A 106 -3.83 10.75 -11.95
CA SER A 106 -3.76 9.51 -11.15
C SER A 106 -2.53 9.45 -10.24
N LEU A 107 -1.44 10.16 -10.59
CA LEU A 107 -0.18 10.17 -9.84
C LEU A 107 0.01 11.39 -8.94
N GLU A 108 -0.87 12.39 -8.99
CA GLU A 108 -0.77 13.61 -8.16
C GLU A 108 -0.76 13.29 -6.67
N LEU A 109 -1.76 12.54 -6.20
CA LEU A 109 -1.91 12.20 -4.79
C LEU A 109 -0.83 11.24 -4.25
N PRO A 110 -0.48 10.11 -4.91
CA PRO A 110 0.63 9.29 -4.44
C PRO A 110 1.97 10.04 -4.45
N LEU A 111 2.21 10.91 -5.43
CA LEU A 111 3.43 11.72 -5.47
C LEU A 111 3.49 12.69 -4.28
N LYS A 112 2.37 13.34 -3.94
CA LYS A 112 2.26 14.17 -2.74
C LYS A 112 2.57 13.38 -1.47
N ILE A 113 1.98 12.18 -1.31
CA ILE A 113 2.20 11.31 -0.15
C ILE A 113 3.68 10.91 -0.03
N LEU A 114 4.32 10.52 -1.14
CA LEU A 114 5.76 10.20 -1.16
C LEU A 114 6.62 11.40 -0.77
N ASN A 115 6.30 12.59 -1.28
CA ASN A 115 7.03 13.83 -0.95
C ASN A 115 6.84 14.26 0.51
N GLU A 116 5.76 13.83 1.17
CA GLU A 116 5.54 13.99 2.62
C GLU A 116 6.32 12.96 3.46
N GLY A 117 7.12 12.09 2.82
CA GLY A 117 7.93 11.06 3.47
C GLY A 117 7.15 9.79 3.83
N VAL A 118 5.94 9.61 3.28
CA VAL A 118 5.07 8.47 3.57
C VAL A 118 5.13 7.45 2.42
N SER A 119 5.24 6.17 2.77
CA SER A 119 5.31 5.09 1.78
C SER A 119 3.97 4.89 1.06
N VAL A 120 4.04 4.54 -0.22
CA VAL A 120 2.85 4.26 -1.06
C VAL A 120 2.90 2.82 -1.55
N GLY A 121 1.83 2.08 -1.33
CA GLY A 121 1.58 0.81 -1.98
C GLY A 121 0.93 1.02 -3.35
N TYR A 122 1.49 0.37 -4.36
CA TYR A 122 1.11 0.54 -5.76
C TYR A 122 1.01 -0.81 -6.47
N PHE A 123 -0.08 -1.01 -7.20
CA PHE A 123 -0.30 -2.20 -8.02
C PHE A 123 -0.10 -1.87 -9.51
N PRO A 124 1.06 -2.19 -10.11
CA PRO A 124 1.40 -1.75 -11.46
C PRO A 124 0.48 -2.31 -12.54
N GLU A 125 -0.16 -3.46 -12.30
CA GLU A 125 -1.16 -4.06 -13.19
C GLU A 125 -2.42 -3.19 -13.35
N GLY A 126 -2.67 -2.28 -12.40
CA GLY A 126 -3.78 -1.33 -12.40
C GLY A 126 -5.19 -1.96 -12.27
N SER A 127 -5.26 -3.27 -12.11
CA SER A 127 -6.50 -4.02 -11.88
C SER A 127 -6.15 -5.35 -11.21
N MET A 128 -7.11 -5.96 -10.51
CA MET A 128 -6.93 -7.31 -10.00
C MET A 128 -6.69 -8.32 -11.12
N ASN A 129 -5.88 -9.32 -10.83
CA ASN A 129 -5.54 -10.42 -11.70
C ASN A 129 -5.51 -11.71 -10.87
N LYS A 130 -6.49 -12.58 -11.08
CA LYS A 130 -6.55 -13.87 -10.36
C LYS A 130 -5.65 -14.93 -10.98
N SER A 131 -5.24 -14.76 -12.24
CA SER A 131 -4.32 -15.67 -12.95
C SER A 131 -2.95 -15.69 -12.29
N ASP A 132 -2.25 -16.82 -12.36
CA ASP A 132 -0.85 -16.95 -11.92
C ASP A 132 0.16 -16.31 -12.87
N VAL A 133 -0.30 -15.88 -14.04
CA VAL A 133 0.49 -15.08 -14.98
C VAL A 133 0.33 -13.60 -14.65
N LEU A 134 1.45 -12.90 -14.42
CA LEU A 134 1.47 -11.45 -14.18
C LEU A 134 0.99 -10.69 -15.42
N LYS A 135 0.20 -9.62 -15.23
CA LYS A 135 -0.06 -8.66 -16.30
C LYS A 135 1.15 -7.76 -16.51
N GLU A 136 1.19 -7.14 -17.68
CA GLU A 136 2.14 -6.08 -17.98
C GLU A 136 2.02 -4.94 -16.95
N ALA A 137 3.16 -4.57 -16.39
CA ALA A 137 3.25 -3.47 -15.46
C ALA A 137 3.11 -2.13 -16.19
N LYS A 138 2.16 -1.30 -15.76
CA LYS A 138 2.01 0.06 -16.29
C LYS A 138 3.12 0.97 -15.77
N ARG A 139 3.49 1.97 -16.57
CA ARG A 139 4.59 2.93 -16.29
C ARG A 139 4.45 3.79 -15.01
N GLY A 140 3.31 3.76 -14.32
CA GLY A 140 3.03 4.65 -13.18
C GLY A 140 4.03 4.54 -12.03
N VAL A 141 4.47 3.32 -11.71
CA VAL A 141 5.49 3.08 -10.68
C VAL A 141 6.82 3.74 -11.04
N ALA A 142 7.26 3.59 -12.29
CA ALA A 142 8.50 4.18 -12.78
C ALA A 142 8.44 5.71 -12.77
N VAL A 143 7.31 6.30 -13.17
CA VAL A 143 7.09 7.75 -13.12
C VAL A 143 7.12 8.27 -11.68
N LEU A 144 6.49 7.56 -10.73
CA LEU A 144 6.53 7.94 -9.31
C LEU A 144 7.96 7.88 -8.76
N ALA A 145 8.69 6.80 -9.03
CA ALA A 145 10.08 6.65 -8.57
C ALA A 145 10.96 7.77 -9.12
N PHE A 146 10.82 8.08 -10.41
CA PHE A 146 11.59 9.14 -11.05
C PHE A 146 11.32 10.53 -10.46
N LYS A 147 10.04 10.86 -10.21
CA LYS A 147 9.60 12.18 -9.70
C LYS A 147 9.85 12.36 -8.20
N SER A 148 9.58 11.33 -7.39
CA SER A 148 9.70 11.40 -5.93
C SER A 148 11.09 11.06 -5.40
N LYS A 149 11.93 10.41 -6.22
CA LYS A 149 13.20 9.76 -5.81
C LYS A 149 13.02 8.65 -4.76
N ALA A 150 11.79 8.25 -4.45
CA ALA A 150 11.54 7.14 -3.54
C ALA A 150 11.97 5.81 -4.19
N PRO A 151 12.72 4.95 -3.47
CA PRO A 151 13.08 3.63 -3.96
C PRO A 151 11.85 2.73 -4.15
N ILE A 152 11.91 1.87 -5.17
CA ILE A 152 10.90 0.83 -5.40
C ILE A 152 11.24 -0.36 -4.52
N LEU A 153 10.29 -0.79 -3.68
CA LEU A 153 10.34 -2.04 -2.94
C LEU A 153 9.46 -3.07 -3.66
N PRO A 154 10.05 -4.03 -4.40
CA PRO A 154 9.28 -5.07 -5.06
C PRO A 154 8.72 -6.06 -4.04
N VAL A 155 7.44 -6.39 -4.19
CA VAL A 155 6.74 -7.39 -3.39
C VAL A 155 5.96 -8.31 -4.32
N ALA A 156 5.87 -9.59 -3.95
CA ALA A 156 5.02 -10.56 -4.63
C ALA A 156 4.07 -11.19 -3.62
N ILE A 157 2.80 -11.30 -3.99
CA ILE A 157 1.76 -11.99 -3.23
C ILE A 157 1.37 -13.25 -3.98
N LYS A 158 1.41 -14.37 -3.25
CA LYS A 158 0.92 -15.67 -3.69
C LYS A 158 -0.04 -16.19 -2.63
N TYR A 159 -1.18 -16.74 -3.07
CA TYR A 159 -2.11 -17.43 -2.20
C TYR A 159 -1.91 -18.93 -2.42
N SER A 160 -1.74 -19.70 -1.34
CA SER A 160 -1.92 -21.15 -1.35
C SER A 160 -3.40 -21.45 -1.60
N GLY A 161 -3.67 -22.42 -2.47
CA GLY A 161 -5.02 -22.92 -2.76
C GLY A 161 -5.59 -23.71 -1.60
#